data_AF-F5VZQ5-F1
#
_entry.id   AF-F5VZQ5-F1
#
_cell.length_a   1.000
_cell.length_b   1.000
_cell.length_c   1.000
_cell.angle_alpha   90.00
_cell.angle_beta   90.00
_cell.angle_gamma   90.00
#
_symmetry.space_group_name_H-M   'P 1'
#
loop_
_entity.id
_entity.type
_entity.pdbx_description
1 polymer ?
#
loop_
_entity_poly.entity_id
_entity_poly.type
_entity_poly.pdbx_seq_one_letter_code
_entity_poly.pdbx_strand_id
1 'polypeptide(L)'
;MLVSYKWLKELVDIDVPSEELAEKMSTTGIEVEGVESPAAGLSKIVVGEVLSCEDVPETHLHVCQVNVGEEEARQIVCGAPNVRAGIKVMVALPGARIADNYKIKKGKSVA
;
A
#
# COMPACT_ATOMS: atom_id res chain seq x y z
N MET A 1 1.56 -6.31 -21.83
CA MET A 1 2.64 -5.48 -21.23
C MET A 1 1.98 -4.47 -20.32
N LEU A 2 2.49 -4.23 -19.11
CA LEU A 2 1.98 -3.19 -18.22
C LEU A 2 2.83 -1.93 -18.34
N VAL A 3 2.17 -0.77 -18.45
CA VAL A 3 2.84 0.53 -18.56
C VAL A 3 2.19 1.49 -17.56
N SER A 4 3.02 2.19 -16.78
CA SER A 4 2.54 3.25 -15.91
C SER A 4 2.07 4.44 -16.74
N TYR A 5 0.80 4.80 -16.61
CA TYR A 5 0.24 5.98 -17.26
C TYR A 5 0.95 7.28 -16.84
N LYS A 6 1.40 7.36 -15.57
CA LYS A 6 2.20 8.49 -15.09
C LYS A 6 3.55 8.57 -15.81
N TRP A 7 4.22 7.43 -16.00
CA TRP A 7 5.51 7.38 -16.69
C TRP A 7 5.35 7.73 -18.18
N LEU A 8 4.26 7.29 -18.81
CA LEU A 8 3.98 7.62 -20.21
C LEU A 8 3.84 9.14 -20.42
N LYS A 9 3.22 9.86 -19.47
CA LYS A 9 3.13 11.33 -19.47
C LYS A 9 4.48 12.05 -19.37
N GLU A 10 5.52 11.39 -18.88
CA GLU A 10 6.87 11.97 -18.84
C GLU A 10 7.56 11.90 -20.21
N LEU A 11 7.06 11.07 -21.13
CA LEU A 11 7.66 10.84 -22.45
C LEU A 11 6.90 11.55 -23.57
N VAL A 12 5.58 11.73 -23.42
CA VAL A 12 4.71 12.32 -24.42
C VAL A 12 3.59 13.13 -23.75
N ASP A 13 3.18 14.21 -24.40
CA ASP A 13 2.08 15.05 -23.92
C ASP A 13 0.73 14.33 -24.09
N ILE A 14 0.13 13.95 -22.96
CA ILE A 14 -1.18 13.28 -22.90
C ILE A 14 -2.06 13.98 -21.87
N ASP A 15 -3.18 14.54 -22.35
CA ASP A 15 -4.13 15.31 -21.53
C ASP A 15 -5.51 14.65 -21.39
N VAL A 16 -5.62 13.35 -21.70
CA VAL A 16 -6.88 12.59 -21.61
C VAL A 16 -6.76 11.49 -20.56
N PRO A 17 -7.81 11.13 -19.81
CA PRO A 17 -7.78 10.04 -18.83
C PRO A 17 -7.24 8.72 -19.40
N SER A 18 -6.73 7.85 -18.53
CA SER A 18 -6.13 6.57 -18.91
C SER A 18 -7.07 5.66 -19.71
N GLU A 19 -8.36 5.68 -19.40
CA GLU A 19 -9.42 4.93 -20.05
C GLU A 19 -9.65 5.42 -21.48
N GLU A 20 -9.68 6.75 -21.68
CA GLU A 20 -9.83 7.35 -23.00
C GLU A 20 -8.59 7.11 -23.86
N LEU A 21 -7.40 7.16 -23.27
CA LEU A 21 -6.17 6.80 -23.97
C LEU A 21 -6.21 5.33 -24.42
N ALA A 22 -6.65 4.42 -23.56
CA ALA A 22 -6.75 2.99 -23.87
C ALA A 22 -7.68 2.72 -25.06
N GLU A 23 -8.83 3.39 -25.12
CA GLU A 23 -9.78 3.31 -26.24
C GLU A 23 -9.16 3.83 -27.55
N LYS A 24 -8.49 4.99 -27.51
CA LYS A 24 -7.80 5.58 -28.67
C LYS A 24 -6.70 4.66 -29.19
N MET A 25 -5.86 4.14 -28.30
CA MET A 25 -4.78 3.21 -28.66
C MET A 25 -5.33 1.95 -29.33
N SER A 26 -6.38 1.37 -28.75
CA SER A 26 -7.04 0.17 -29.29
C SER A 26 -7.62 0.41 -30.69
N THR A 27 -8.24 1.58 -30.91
CA THR A 27 -8.79 1.96 -32.22
C THR A 27 -7.70 2.16 -33.28
N THR A 28 -6.49 2.55 -32.86
CA THR A 28 -5.32 2.72 -33.75
C THR A 28 -4.49 1.44 -33.95
N GLY A 29 -4.92 0.31 -33.39
CA GLY A 29 -4.29 -1.00 -33.59
C GLY A 29 -3.33 -1.45 -32.47
N ILE A 30 -3.28 -0.73 -31.33
CA ILE A 30 -2.55 -1.16 -30.14
C ILE A 30 -3.57 -1.62 -29.10
N GLU A 31 -3.77 -2.94 -29.00
CA GLU A 31 -4.73 -3.52 -28.07
C GLU A 31 -4.37 -3.21 -26.62
N VAL A 32 -5.35 -2.72 -25.86
CA VAL A 32 -5.25 -2.51 -24.41
C VAL A 32 -6.25 -3.42 -23.69
N GLU A 33 -5.74 -4.46 -23.03
CA GLU A 33 -6.55 -5.47 -22.34
C GLU A 33 -7.29 -4.91 -21.11
N GLY A 34 -6.75 -3.86 -20.48
CA GLY A 34 -7.35 -3.26 -19.30
C GLY A 34 -6.60 -2.04 -18.79
N VAL A 35 -7.31 -1.27 -17.96
CA VAL A 35 -6.78 -0.14 -17.21
C VAL A 35 -7.07 -0.38 -15.74
N GLU A 36 -6.02 -0.36 -14.92
CA GLU A 36 -6.12 -0.61 -13.48
C GLU A 36 -5.49 0.53 -12.70
N SER A 37 -6.16 0.93 -11.61
CA SER A 37 -5.60 1.87 -10.65
C SER A 37 -5.19 1.10 -9.38
N PRO A 38 -3.89 0.96 -9.09
CA PRO A 38 -3.41 0.18 -7.95
C PRO A 38 -3.93 0.66 -6.58
N ALA A 39 -4.33 1.93 -6.49
CA ALA A 39 -4.84 2.52 -5.26
C ALA A 39 -6.38 2.45 -5.14
N ALA A 40 -7.09 1.96 -6.17
CA ALA A 40 -8.54 1.91 -6.16
C ALA A 40 -9.07 1.12 -4.96
N GLY A 41 -10.00 1.73 -4.22
CA GLY A 41 -10.61 1.12 -3.03
C GLY A 41 -9.75 1.09 -1.77
N LEU A 42 -8.46 1.45 -1.85
CA LEU A 42 -7.58 1.53 -0.68
C LEU A 42 -7.85 2.83 0.09
N SER A 43 -7.86 2.77 1.42
CA SER A 43 -8.04 3.95 2.27
C SER A 43 -7.32 3.85 3.60
N LYS A 44 -6.94 5.01 4.16
CA LYS A 44 -6.23 5.13 5.45
C LYS A 44 -4.96 4.28 5.54
N ILE A 45 -4.22 4.23 4.43
CA ILE A 45 -2.87 3.67 4.38
C ILE A 45 -1.89 4.84 4.41
N VAL A 46 -0.96 4.82 5.36
CA VAL A 46 0.02 5.88 5.58
C VAL A 46 1.43 5.30 5.61
N VAL A 47 2.43 6.17 5.42
CA VAL A 47 3.82 5.80 5.69
C VAL A 47 4.06 5.87 7.18
N GLY A 48 4.59 4.79 7.76
CA GLY A 48 5.05 4.75 9.14
C GLY A 48 6.54 4.39 9.24
N GLU A 49 7.16 4.72 10.36
CA GLU A 49 8.53 4.36 10.70
C GLU A 49 8.55 3.39 11.88
N VAL A 50 9.23 2.25 11.72
CA VAL A 50 9.37 1.26 12.78
C VAL A 50 10.43 1.76 13.77
N LEU A 51 10.01 2.18 14.97
CA LEU A 51 10.89 2.67 16.02
C LEU A 51 11.60 1.53 16.75
N SER A 52 10.86 0.47 17.08
CA SER A 52 11.38 -0.76 17.70
C SER A 52 10.68 -1.99 17.11
N CYS A 53 11.35 -3.14 17.22
CA CYS A 53 10.88 -4.43 16.73
C CYS A 53 11.45 -5.52 17.64
N GLU A 54 10.58 -6.19 18.40
CA GLU A 54 10.96 -7.20 19.40
C GLU A 54 10.33 -8.55 19.04
N ASP A 55 11.09 -9.63 19.13
CA ASP A 55 10.60 -10.98 18.85
C ASP A 55 9.63 -11.45 19.93
N VAL A 56 8.53 -12.07 19.51
CA VAL A 56 7.64 -12.81 20.41
C VAL A 56 8.18 -14.23 20.56
N PRO A 57 8.56 -14.67 21.78
CA PRO A 57 9.11 -16.01 22.01
C PRO A 57 8.22 -17.11 21.40
N GLU A 58 8.86 -18.14 20.84
CA GLU A 58 8.18 -19.33 20.31
C GLU A 58 7.23 -19.05 19.12
N THR A 59 7.31 -17.88 18.48
CA THR A 59 6.54 -17.54 17.28
C THR A 59 7.41 -16.88 16.20
N HIS A 60 6.82 -16.65 15.02
CA HIS A 60 7.43 -15.86 13.94
C HIS A 60 6.97 -14.39 13.96
N LEU A 61 6.36 -13.95 15.07
CA LEU A 61 5.76 -12.63 15.21
C LEU A 61 6.72 -11.68 15.91
N HIS A 62 6.62 -10.41 15.53
CA HIS A 62 7.36 -9.31 16.10
C HIS A 62 6.39 -8.26 16.63
N VAL A 63 6.65 -7.72 17.82
CA VAL A 63 5.98 -6.54 18.35
C VAL A 63 6.73 -5.31 17.89
N CYS A 64 6.10 -4.50 17.05
CA CYS A 64 6.68 -3.28 16.52
C CYS A 64 6.04 -2.05 17.15
N GLN A 65 6.84 -1.06 17.56
CA GLN A 65 6.35 0.29 17.81
C GLN A 65 6.54 1.13 16.55
N VAL A 66 5.45 1.65 15.98
CA VAL A 66 5.45 2.31 14.68
C VAL A 66 4.95 3.74 14.79
N ASN A 67 5.79 4.71 14.44
CA ASN A 67 5.39 6.10 14.33
C ASN A 67 4.64 6.31 13.01
N VAL A 68 3.42 6.84 13.07
CA VAL A 68 2.56 7.13 11.91
C VAL A 68 2.22 8.62 11.79
N GLY A 69 2.95 9.49 12.50
CA GLY A 69 2.69 10.93 12.56
C GLY A 69 1.58 11.33 13.53
N GLU A 70 1.25 10.45 14.49
CA GLU A 70 0.36 10.74 15.62
C GLU A 70 1.19 11.04 16.88
N GLU A 71 0.54 11.52 17.96
CA GLU A 71 1.22 11.84 19.23
C GLU A 71 1.92 10.62 19.86
N GLU A 72 1.30 9.44 19.75
CA GLU A 72 1.83 8.19 20.29
C GLU A 72 2.13 7.18 19.18
N ALA A 73 3.22 6.43 19.37
CA ALA A 73 3.54 5.30 18.51
C ALA A 73 2.47 4.20 18.62
N ARG A 74 2.19 3.56 17.49
CA ARG A 74 1.24 2.46 17.41
C ARG A 74 1.97 1.14 17.63
N GLN A 75 1.50 0.34 18.58
CA GLN A 75 1.91 -1.06 18.66
C GLN A 75 1.24 -1.88 17.55
N ILE A 76 2.04 -2.57 16.74
CA ILE A 76 1.59 -3.43 15.64
C ILE A 76 2.35 -4.75 15.71
N VAL A 77 1.62 -5.87 15.70
CA VAL A 77 2.23 -7.20 15.57
C VAL A 77 2.39 -7.54 14.10
N CYS A 78 3.60 -7.89 13.66
CA CYS A 78 3.92 -8.21 12.28
C CYS A 78 4.71 -9.52 12.21
N GLY A 79 4.40 -10.40 11.25
CA GLY A 79 5.13 -11.65 11.03
C GLY A 79 6.08 -11.64 9.84
N ALA A 80 6.30 -10.47 9.22
CA ALA A 80 7.15 -10.38 8.03
C ALA A 80 8.63 -10.47 8.43
N PRO A 81 9.43 -11.38 7.85
CA PRO A 81 10.81 -11.65 8.31
C PRO A 81 11.78 -10.49 8.03
N ASN A 82 11.38 -9.50 7.24
CA ASN A 82 12.17 -8.33 6.90
C ASN A 82 11.82 -7.09 7.74
N VAL A 83 10.84 -7.17 8.64
CA VAL A 83 10.50 -6.08 9.57
C VAL A 83 11.62 -5.92 10.60
N ARG A 84 12.04 -4.67 10.82
CA ARG A 84 13.12 -4.32 11.75
C ARG A 84 13.04 -2.83 12.10
N ALA A 85 13.66 -2.42 13.19
CA ALA A 85 13.74 -1.00 13.55
C ALA A 85 14.45 -0.16 12.46
N GLY A 86 14.04 1.11 12.32
CA GLY A 86 14.64 2.10 11.42
C GLY A 86 14.17 2.05 9.96
N ILE A 87 13.21 1.19 9.60
CA ILE A 87 12.65 1.15 8.23
C ILE A 87 11.33 1.90 8.13
N LYS A 88 11.05 2.47 6.96
CA LYS A 88 9.73 2.98 6.59
C LYS A 88 8.87 1.88 5.99
N VAL A 89 7.63 1.80 6.40
CA VAL A 89 6.65 0.79 5.98
C VAL A 89 5.31 1.43 5.64
N MET A 90 4.49 0.70 4.89
CA MET A 90 3.09 1.04 4.68
C MET A 90 2.27 0.51 5.87
N VAL A 91 1.48 1.38 6.49
CA VAL A 91 0.65 1.05 7.66
C VAL A 91 -0.82 1.27 7.32
N ALA A 92 -1.64 0.23 7.42
CA ALA A 92 -3.08 0.32 7.31
C ALA A 92 -3.68 0.59 8.71
N LEU A 93 -4.21 1.79 8.93
CA LEU A 93 -4.73 2.20 10.23
C LEU A 93 -6.09 1.54 10.55
N PRO A 94 -6.54 1.50 11.82
CA PRO A 94 -7.89 1.04 12.14
C PRO A 94 -8.97 1.74 11.30
N GLY A 95 -9.81 0.94 10.66
CA GLY A 95 -10.83 1.39 9.72
C GLY A 95 -10.35 1.59 8.28
N ALA A 96 -9.07 1.31 7.97
CA ALA A 96 -8.59 1.22 6.60
C ALA A 96 -9.34 0.18 5.79
N ARG A 97 -9.44 0.40 4.48
CA ARG A 97 -9.88 -0.58 3.49
C ARG A 97 -8.66 -1.02 2.68
N ILE A 98 -8.46 -2.33 2.57
CA ILE A 98 -7.43 -2.95 1.74
C ILE A 98 -8.06 -3.84 0.66
N ALA A 99 -7.26 -4.68 -0.01
CA ALA A 99 -7.72 -5.63 -1.03
C ALA A 99 -9.01 -6.37 -0.60
N ASP A 100 -9.86 -6.66 -1.58
CA ASP A 100 -11.19 -7.25 -1.39
C ASP A 100 -12.11 -6.47 -0.45
N ASN A 101 -11.90 -5.14 -0.36
CA ASN A 101 -12.63 -4.23 0.52
C ASN A 101 -12.54 -4.63 2.01
N TYR A 102 -11.50 -5.37 2.41
CA TYR A 102 -11.32 -5.83 3.77
C TYR A 102 -11.10 -4.63 4.71
N LYS A 103 -11.88 -4.58 5.80
CA LYS A 103 -11.80 -3.49 6.78
C LYS A 103 -10.89 -3.87 7.95
N ILE A 104 -9.84 -3.09 8.15
CA ILE A 104 -8.91 -3.27 9.28
C ILE A 104 -9.61 -2.91 10.59
N LYS A 105 -9.52 -3.80 11.57
CA LYS A 105 -10.06 -3.63 12.93
C LYS A 105 -8.91 -3.62 13.92
N LYS A 106 -9.06 -2.90 15.04
CA LYS A 106 -8.11 -2.97 16.15
C LYS A 106 -8.25 -4.34 16.80
N GLY A 107 -7.22 -5.18 16.69
CA GLY A 107 -7.13 -6.43 17.43
C GLY A 107 -6.69 -6.18 18.88
N LYS A 108 -7.02 -7.12 19.77
CA LYS A 108 -6.31 -7.28 21.05
C LYS A 108 -5.33 -8.41 20.85
N SER A 109 -4.06 -8.07 20.63
CA SER A 109 -2.97 -9.05 20.65
C SER A 109 -2.22 -8.83 21.95
N VAL A 110 -2.28 -9.83 22.83
CA VAL A 110 -1.46 -9.88 24.04
C VAL A 110 -0.10 -10.38 23.54
N ALA A 111 0.90 -9.52 23.60
CA ALA A 111 2.28 -9.96 23.65
C ALA A 111 2.65 -10.19 25.10
#